data_AF-M5TUK5-F1
#
_entry.id   AF-M5TUK5-F1
#
_cell.length_a   1.000
_cell.length_b   1.000
_cell.length_c   1.000
_cell.angle_alpha   90.00
_cell.angle_beta   90.00
_cell.angle_gamma   90.00
#
_symmetry.space_group_name_H-M   'P 1'
#
loop_
_entity.id
_entity.type
_entity.pdbx_description
1 polymer ?
#
loop_
_entity_poly.entity_id
_entity_poly.type
_entity_poly.pdbx_seq_one_letter_code
_entity_poly.pdbx_strand_id
1 'polypeptide(L)'
;MKLVRNQAELEISILTAAYIITEAGPTQAAFSKLVVPSSPSGTIAASRSTNNAPLNSLLDGRLEDGYGPVFGNNAYLGTYRIDLGSTKTVNSVTNWTANHNGNRGPQNVTIYASTSKNDPGWDLTNRSRFTPIGTIDTTMVKPETFNAASIRAKPGQSLGRYRWIYWQTNPVTNKGENTAFQELAVESSPAR
;
A
#
# COMPACT_ATOMS: atom_id res chain seq x y z
N MET A 1 -1.48 29.00 7.96
CA MET A 1 -0.23 29.80 8.06
C MET A 1 -0.31 30.91 7.02
N LYS A 2 0.00 32.16 7.38
CA LYS A 2 -0.11 33.32 6.48
C LYS A 2 1.27 33.67 5.95
N LEU A 3 1.47 33.55 4.64
CA LEU A 3 2.65 34.07 3.93
C LEU A 3 2.15 35.23 3.04
N VAL A 4 2.80 36.39 3.13
CA VAL A 4 2.49 37.56 2.30
C VAL A 4 3.67 37.81 1.35
N ARG A 5 3.42 37.74 0.03
CA ARG A 5 4.28 38.31 -1.03
C ARG A 5 3.37 38.90 -2.12
N ASN A 6 3.57 40.19 -2.46
CA ASN A 6 2.98 40.92 -3.59
C ASN A 6 1.44 40.92 -3.72
N GLN A 7 0.71 41.49 -2.74
CA GLN A 7 -0.66 42.06 -2.87
C GLN A 7 -1.69 41.27 -3.72
N ALA A 8 -1.62 39.94 -3.72
CA ALA A 8 -2.72 39.08 -4.12
C ALA A 8 -2.95 38.05 -3.01
N GLU A 9 -4.20 37.89 -2.58
CA GLU A 9 -4.57 36.85 -1.62
C GLU A 9 -4.35 35.49 -2.29
N LEU A 10 -3.28 34.80 -1.87
CA LEU A 10 -3.04 33.41 -2.26
C LEU A 10 -3.77 32.52 -1.25
N GLU A 11 -4.88 31.92 -1.65
CA GLU A 11 -5.49 30.82 -0.90
C GLU A 11 -4.55 29.60 -0.96
N ILE A 12 -3.68 29.50 0.04
CA ILE A 12 -2.94 28.27 0.28
C ILE A 12 -3.88 27.33 1.04
N SER A 13 -4.61 26.49 0.31
CA SER A 13 -5.22 25.31 0.89
C SER A 13 -4.11 24.46 1.50
N ILE A 14 -4.00 24.44 2.82
CA ILE A 14 -3.18 23.44 3.50
C ILE A 14 -3.90 22.11 3.29
N LEU A 15 -3.47 21.37 2.27
CA LEU A 15 -3.91 19.99 2.05
C LEU A 15 -3.65 19.23 3.35
N THR A 16 -4.74 18.90 4.02
CA THR A 16 -4.76 18.05 5.19
C THR A 16 -4.08 16.73 4.82
N ALA A 17 -2.86 16.54 5.34
CA ALA A 17 -2.03 15.42 4.97
C ALA A 17 -2.64 14.08 5.39
N ALA A 18 -2.48 13.08 4.52
CA ALA A 18 -2.61 11.68 4.89
C ALA A 18 -1.67 11.37 6.08
N TYR A 19 -2.01 10.35 6.85
CA TYR A 19 -1.18 9.89 7.97
C TYR A 19 -0.96 8.38 7.88
N ILE A 20 0.09 7.92 8.55
CA ILE A 20 0.45 6.50 8.61
C ILE A 20 0.05 5.96 9.99
N ILE A 21 -0.57 4.78 10.00
CA ILE A 21 -0.71 3.94 11.19
C ILE A 21 0.07 2.65 10.94
N THR A 22 0.75 2.17 11.97
CA THR A 22 1.30 0.82 12.02
C THR A 22 0.70 0.05 13.19
N GLU A 23 0.57 -1.26 13.03
CA GLU A 23 0.18 -2.19 14.08
C GLU A 23 0.97 -3.49 13.90
N ALA A 24 1.25 -4.21 14.97
CA ALA A 24 2.01 -5.45 14.91
C ALA A 24 1.54 -6.39 16.03
N GLY A 25 1.62 -7.70 15.80
CA GLY A 25 1.17 -8.68 16.77
C GLY A 25 1.49 -10.11 16.37
N PRO A 26 1.31 -11.06 17.30
CA PRO A 26 1.64 -12.46 17.09
C PRO A 26 0.64 -13.20 16.20
N THR A 27 -0.57 -12.66 16.02
CA THR A 27 -1.67 -13.29 15.26
C THR A 27 -2.52 -12.26 14.53
N GLN A 28 -3.30 -12.69 13.53
CA GLN A 28 -4.28 -11.84 12.83
C GLN A 28 -5.34 -11.24 13.77
N ALA A 29 -5.72 -11.94 14.83
CA ALA A 29 -6.70 -11.46 15.81
C ALA A 29 -6.15 -10.35 16.73
N ALA A 30 -4.83 -10.15 16.77
CA ALA A 30 -4.20 -9.09 17.56
C ALA A 30 -4.38 -7.70 16.94
N PHE A 31 -4.74 -7.61 15.65
CA PHE A 31 -4.97 -6.34 14.99
C PHE A 31 -6.34 -5.76 15.37
N SER A 32 -6.31 -4.61 16.05
CA SER A 32 -7.48 -3.89 16.55
C SER A 32 -7.79 -2.63 15.73
N LYS A 33 -6.78 -2.01 15.14
CA LYS A 33 -6.91 -0.78 14.34
C LYS A 33 -6.84 -1.07 12.85
N LEU A 34 -5.95 -1.98 12.45
CA LEU A 34 -5.72 -2.42 11.08
C LEU A 34 -6.22 -3.86 10.92
N VAL A 35 -7.52 -4.05 11.15
CA VAL A 35 -8.17 -5.35 11.02
C VAL A 35 -8.09 -5.82 9.56
N VAL A 36 -7.67 -7.07 9.36
CA VAL A 36 -7.66 -7.71 8.05
C VAL A 36 -9.10 -7.86 7.56
N PRO A 37 -9.49 -7.29 6.41
CA PRO A 37 -10.83 -7.45 5.88
C PRO A 37 -11.06 -8.90 5.45
N SER A 38 -12.23 -9.46 5.77
CA SER A 38 -12.59 -10.83 5.39
C SER A 38 -12.81 -11.03 3.88
N SER A 39 -12.97 -9.95 3.13
CA SER A 39 -13.12 -9.97 1.67
C SER A 39 -12.54 -8.70 1.07
N PRO A 40 -11.20 -8.63 0.92
CA PRO A 40 -10.53 -7.57 0.18
C PRO A 40 -11.13 -7.44 -1.23
N SER A 41 -11.30 -6.20 -1.71
CA SER A 41 -11.95 -5.95 -2.99
C SER A 41 -10.96 -5.71 -4.13
N GLY A 42 -11.35 -6.12 -5.33
CA GLY A 42 -10.64 -5.81 -6.57
C GLY A 42 -9.97 -7.03 -7.21
N THR A 43 -9.12 -6.79 -8.21
CA THR A 43 -8.36 -7.83 -8.90
C THR A 43 -6.88 -7.50 -8.88
N ILE A 44 -6.06 -8.47 -8.50
CA ILE A 44 -4.62 -8.26 -8.33
C ILE A 44 -3.80 -8.68 -9.55
N ALA A 45 -2.73 -7.93 -9.83
CA ALA A 45 -1.69 -8.26 -10.80
C ALA A 45 -0.31 -7.88 -10.25
N ALA A 46 0.74 -8.47 -10.81
CA ALA A 46 2.12 -8.12 -10.51
C ALA A 46 2.88 -7.76 -11.78
N SER A 47 3.76 -6.78 -11.70
CA SER A 47 4.62 -6.29 -12.80
C SER A 47 5.57 -7.36 -13.37
N ARG A 48 5.81 -8.43 -12.60
CA ARG A 48 6.66 -9.57 -12.93
C ARG A 48 6.25 -10.75 -12.04
N SER A 49 6.74 -11.94 -12.37
CA SER A 49 6.47 -13.14 -11.58
C SER A 49 6.89 -13.00 -10.12
N THR A 50 6.06 -13.55 -9.24
CA THR A 50 6.32 -13.72 -7.81
C THR A 50 6.58 -15.18 -7.50
N ASN A 51 7.23 -15.45 -6.38
CA ASN A 51 7.54 -16.79 -5.90
C ASN A 51 6.60 -17.20 -4.74
N ASN A 52 6.72 -18.47 -4.32
CA ASN A 52 6.16 -19.07 -3.10
C ASN A 52 4.64 -19.29 -3.10
N ALA A 53 3.82 -18.23 -3.03
CA ALA A 53 2.36 -18.36 -2.97
C ALA A 53 1.68 -17.79 -4.22
N PRO A 54 0.46 -18.24 -4.57
CA PRO A 54 -0.29 -17.68 -5.68
C PRO A 54 -0.68 -16.23 -5.41
N LEU A 55 -0.64 -15.38 -6.43
CA LEU A 55 -0.86 -13.93 -6.27
C LEU A 55 -2.20 -13.57 -5.58
N ASN A 56 -3.25 -14.34 -5.82
CA ASN A 56 -4.57 -14.12 -5.22
C ASN A 56 -4.63 -14.36 -3.71
N SER A 57 -3.60 -14.97 -3.10
CA SER A 57 -3.51 -15.05 -1.62
C SER A 57 -3.40 -13.67 -0.97
N LEU A 58 -2.91 -12.65 -1.68
CA LEU A 58 -2.87 -11.26 -1.19
C LEU A 58 -4.25 -10.58 -1.12
N LEU A 59 -5.34 -11.30 -1.37
CA LEU A 59 -6.73 -10.81 -1.33
C LEU A 59 -7.69 -11.83 -0.69
N ASP A 60 -7.21 -12.75 0.15
CA ASP A 60 -8.03 -13.85 0.66
C ASP A 60 -8.53 -13.69 2.11
N GLY A 61 -8.15 -12.59 2.77
CA GLY A 61 -8.54 -12.26 4.14
C GLY A 61 -7.71 -12.96 5.22
N ARG A 62 -6.54 -13.53 4.89
CA ARG A 62 -5.75 -14.36 5.80
C ARG A 62 -4.29 -13.89 5.92
N LEU A 63 -3.75 -14.05 7.12
CA LEU A 63 -2.32 -13.92 7.38
C LEU A 63 -1.72 -15.29 7.67
N GLU A 64 -0.69 -15.65 6.90
CA GLU A 64 0.09 -16.87 7.12
C GLU A 64 1.54 -16.52 7.48
N ASP A 65 2.16 -17.28 8.38
CA ASP A 65 3.61 -17.17 8.61
C ASP A 65 4.37 -17.83 7.46
N GLY A 66 4.48 -17.09 6.37
CA GLY A 66 5.15 -17.52 5.15
C GLY A 66 5.64 -16.33 4.34
N TYR A 67 6.15 -16.62 3.16
CA TYR A 67 6.61 -15.57 2.25
C TYR A 67 5.47 -14.83 1.54
N GLY A 68 4.30 -15.46 1.41
CA GLY A 68 3.27 -15.01 0.47
C GLY A 68 3.82 -14.91 -0.96
N PRO A 69 3.13 -14.22 -1.87
CA PRO A 69 3.63 -13.96 -3.22
C PRO A 69 4.74 -12.90 -3.12
N VAL A 70 6.00 -13.32 -3.19
CA VAL A 70 7.15 -12.43 -2.97
C VAL A 70 7.99 -12.25 -4.25
N PHE A 71 8.48 -11.04 -4.51
CA PHE A 71 9.47 -10.85 -5.56
C PHE A 71 10.82 -11.47 -5.15
N GLY A 72 11.51 -12.08 -6.12
CA GLY A 72 12.83 -12.68 -5.90
C GLY A 72 13.85 -11.68 -5.31
N ASN A 73 14.92 -12.21 -4.71
CA ASN A 73 15.98 -11.37 -4.16
C ASN A 73 16.58 -10.48 -5.26
N ASN A 74 16.96 -9.25 -4.88
CA ASN A 74 17.45 -8.17 -5.75
C ASN A 74 16.44 -7.67 -6.78
N ALA A 75 15.16 -8.07 -6.70
CA ALA A 75 14.11 -7.43 -7.48
C ALA A 75 13.77 -6.08 -6.84
N TYR A 76 14.33 -5.01 -7.40
CA TYR A 76 13.95 -3.63 -7.09
C TYR A 76 12.73 -3.22 -7.90
N LEU A 77 11.91 -2.36 -7.29
CA LEU A 77 10.72 -1.76 -7.92
C LEU A 77 9.72 -2.81 -8.42
N GLY A 78 9.74 -4.01 -7.84
CA GLY A 78 8.69 -5.00 -8.01
C GLY A 78 7.36 -4.38 -7.59
N THR A 79 6.33 -4.49 -8.41
CA THR A 79 5.09 -3.78 -8.18
C THR A 79 3.89 -4.72 -8.20
N TYR A 80 3.07 -4.70 -7.15
CA TYR A 80 1.72 -5.25 -7.14
C TYR A 80 0.72 -4.16 -7.51
N ARG A 81 -0.43 -4.55 -8.06
CA ARG A 81 -1.52 -3.64 -8.38
C ARG A 81 -2.87 -4.27 -8.10
N ILE A 82 -3.79 -3.48 -7.55
CA ILE A 82 -5.22 -3.80 -7.48
C ILE A 82 -6.00 -2.91 -8.46
N ASP A 83 -6.83 -3.53 -9.29
CA ASP A 83 -7.93 -2.89 -10.01
C ASP A 83 -9.20 -2.92 -9.16
N LEU A 84 -9.75 -1.75 -8.83
CA LEU A 84 -11.00 -1.62 -8.08
C LEU A 84 -12.26 -1.81 -8.95
N GLY A 85 -12.08 -2.04 -10.27
CA GLY A 85 -13.12 -2.23 -11.28
C GLY A 85 -13.71 -0.93 -11.82
N SER A 86 -13.72 0.13 -11.00
CA SER A 86 -14.14 1.48 -11.36
C SER A 86 -13.44 2.50 -10.47
N THR A 87 -13.55 3.79 -10.82
CA THR A 87 -13.06 4.86 -9.96
C THR A 87 -13.88 4.92 -8.67
N LYS A 88 -13.21 4.82 -7.53
CA LYS A 88 -13.78 4.89 -6.19
C LYS A 88 -13.12 5.98 -5.36
N THR A 89 -13.81 6.48 -4.35
CA THR A 89 -13.21 7.36 -3.34
C THR A 89 -12.38 6.49 -2.40
N VAL A 90 -11.06 6.68 -2.37
CA VAL A 90 -10.14 5.87 -1.57
C VAL A 90 -9.90 6.54 -0.21
N ASN A 91 -10.13 5.81 0.87
CA ASN A 91 -10.00 6.30 2.24
C ASN A 91 -8.72 5.80 2.90
N SER A 92 -8.33 4.55 2.62
CA SER A 92 -7.05 4.01 3.08
C SER A 92 -6.50 2.94 2.15
N VAL A 93 -5.18 2.77 2.21
CA VAL A 93 -4.44 1.68 1.56
C VAL A 93 -3.63 1.00 2.65
N THR A 94 -3.88 -0.29 2.87
CA THR A 94 -3.30 -1.06 3.97
C THR A 94 -2.64 -2.32 3.44
N ASN A 95 -1.53 -2.70 4.05
CA ASN A 95 -0.84 -3.94 3.72
C ASN A 95 -0.38 -4.64 5.01
N TRP A 96 -0.47 -5.97 5.00
CA TRP A 96 -0.05 -6.84 6.09
C TRP A 96 1.04 -7.78 5.62
N THR A 97 1.94 -8.12 6.54
CA THR A 97 3.18 -8.83 6.25
C THR A 97 3.55 -9.77 7.38
N ALA A 98 4.15 -10.91 7.05
CA ALA A 98 4.72 -11.83 8.03
C ALA A 98 6.21 -11.56 8.21
N ASN A 99 6.70 -11.59 9.45
CA ASN A 99 8.13 -11.58 9.74
C ASN A 99 8.76 -12.96 9.60
N HIS A 100 8.44 -13.62 8.49
CA HIS A 100 8.94 -14.93 8.16
C HIS A 100 10.47 -14.93 8.17
N ASN A 101 11.08 -15.94 8.81
CA ASN A 101 12.52 -16.03 9.06
C ASN A 101 13.16 -14.85 9.80
N GLY A 102 12.36 -14.03 10.48
CA GLY A 102 12.84 -12.93 11.32
C GLY A 102 13.30 -11.69 10.56
N ASN A 103 13.20 -11.66 9.22
CA ASN A 103 13.72 -10.57 8.39
C ASN A 103 12.79 -10.10 7.26
N ARG A 104 11.57 -10.62 7.14
CA ARG A 104 10.65 -10.31 6.03
C ARG A 104 9.43 -9.46 6.41
N GLY A 105 9.28 -9.13 7.69
CA GLY A 105 8.18 -8.34 8.22
C GLY A 105 8.27 -6.84 7.95
N PRO A 106 9.47 -6.23 7.90
CA PRO A 106 9.58 -4.82 7.53
C PRO A 106 9.09 -4.55 6.11
N GLN A 107 8.70 -3.31 5.87
CA GLN A 107 8.07 -2.84 4.64
C GLN A 107 8.84 -1.65 4.10
N ASN A 108 9.17 -1.68 2.82
CA ASN A 108 9.68 -0.53 2.08
C ASN A 108 8.90 -0.45 0.77
N VAL A 109 7.84 0.36 0.79
CA VAL A 109 6.85 0.39 -0.29
C VAL A 109 6.37 1.81 -0.56
N THR A 110 6.30 2.17 -1.84
CA THR A 110 5.66 3.41 -2.28
C THR A 110 4.33 3.09 -2.94
N ILE A 111 3.29 3.75 -2.48
CA ILE A 111 1.93 3.62 -3.00
C ILE A 111 1.71 4.65 -4.10
N TYR A 112 1.22 4.17 -5.24
CA TYR A 112 0.76 5.01 -6.36
C TYR A 112 -0.68 4.69 -6.69
N ALA A 113 -1.36 5.65 -7.32
CA ALA A 113 -2.72 5.48 -7.77
C ALA A 113 -2.96 6.07 -9.16
N SER A 114 -3.97 5.57 -9.86
CA SER A 114 -4.40 6.09 -11.16
C SER A 114 -5.92 6.15 -11.28
N THR A 115 -6.40 7.22 -11.91
CA THR A 115 -7.81 7.43 -12.29
C THR A 115 -8.16 6.77 -13.64
N SER A 116 -7.17 6.20 -14.35
CA SER A 116 -7.36 5.76 -15.73
C SER A 116 -8.52 4.76 -15.86
N LYS A 117 -9.32 4.88 -16.92
CA LYS A 117 -10.39 3.92 -17.18
C LYS A 117 -9.84 2.54 -17.56
N ASN A 118 -8.71 2.48 -18.26
CA ASN A 118 -8.08 1.24 -18.71
C ASN A 118 -6.79 1.00 -17.92
N ASP A 119 -6.22 -0.19 -18.03
CA ASP A 119 -4.93 -0.53 -17.43
C ASP A 119 -3.87 0.52 -17.81
N PRO A 120 -3.31 1.29 -16.84
CA PRO A 120 -2.36 2.33 -17.15
C PRO A 120 -0.91 1.81 -17.29
N GLY A 121 -0.67 0.50 -17.29
CA GLY A 121 0.65 -0.11 -17.37
C GLY A 121 1.47 0.04 -16.09
N TRP A 122 2.79 -0.09 -16.21
CA TRP A 122 3.71 -0.24 -15.07
C TRP A 122 4.74 0.89 -14.92
N ASP A 123 4.72 1.90 -15.82
CA ASP A 123 5.62 3.05 -15.72
C ASP A 123 5.10 4.08 -14.70
N LEU A 124 5.35 3.79 -13.42
CA LEU A 124 4.92 4.63 -12.30
C LEU A 124 5.62 5.99 -12.23
N THR A 125 6.65 6.22 -13.05
CA THR A 125 7.33 7.52 -13.14
C THR A 125 6.51 8.52 -13.94
N ASN A 126 5.58 8.06 -14.78
CA ASN A 126 4.72 8.90 -15.58
C ASN A 126 3.65 9.60 -14.74
N ARG A 127 3.94 10.85 -14.35
CA ARG A 127 3.09 11.69 -13.49
C ARG A 127 1.76 12.11 -14.14
N SER A 128 1.61 12.00 -15.46
CA SER A 128 0.31 12.25 -16.09
C SER A 128 -0.65 11.07 -15.95
N ARG A 129 -0.14 9.88 -15.60
CA ARG A 129 -0.92 8.65 -15.41
C ARG A 129 -1.02 8.23 -13.95
N PHE A 130 -0.01 8.55 -13.14
CA PHE A 130 0.12 8.08 -11.77
C PHE A 130 0.31 9.22 -10.77
N THR A 131 -0.46 9.16 -9.68
CA THR A 131 -0.31 10.02 -8.52
C THR A 131 0.40 9.25 -7.40
N PRO A 132 1.53 9.74 -6.86
CA PRO A 132 2.10 9.15 -5.65
C PRO A 132 1.21 9.46 -4.45
N ILE A 133 0.86 8.44 -3.67
CA ILE A 133 0.02 8.58 -2.47
C ILE A 133 0.89 8.73 -1.22
N GLY A 134 2.00 7.98 -1.15
CA GLY A 134 2.99 8.09 -0.08
C GLY A 134 3.88 6.86 0.00
N THR A 135 4.86 6.92 0.90
CA THR A 135 5.83 5.84 1.13
C THR A 135 5.72 5.37 2.58
N ILE A 136 5.73 4.05 2.76
CA ILE A 136 5.87 3.38 4.05
C ILE A 136 7.26 2.76 4.09
N ASP A 137 8.05 3.15 5.08
CA ASP A 137 9.33 2.52 5.41
C ASP A 137 9.33 2.15 6.90
N THR A 138 9.29 0.85 7.18
CA THR A 138 9.35 0.27 8.53
C THR A 138 10.62 -0.53 8.75
N THR A 139 11.65 -0.39 7.90
CA THR A 139 12.93 -1.13 8.01
C THR A 139 13.67 -0.90 9.32
N MET A 140 13.42 0.23 9.98
CA MET A 140 13.97 0.58 11.30
C MET A 140 13.02 0.30 12.47
N VAL A 141 11.83 -0.23 12.20
CA VAL A 141 10.84 -0.60 13.22
C VAL A 141 11.01 -2.08 13.55
N LYS A 142 11.07 -2.43 14.84
CA LYS A 142 11.13 -3.83 15.26
C LYS A 142 9.83 -4.54 14.86
N PRO A 143 9.88 -5.58 14.01
CA PRO A 143 8.69 -6.32 13.62
C PRO A 143 8.28 -7.35 14.69
N GLU A 144 7.00 -7.70 14.70
CA GLU A 144 6.44 -8.91 15.33
C GLU A 144 6.17 -9.98 14.26
N THR A 145 5.57 -11.13 14.63
CA THR A 145 5.18 -12.20 13.68
C THR A 145 4.38 -11.64 12.51
N PHE A 146 3.38 -10.80 12.77
CA PHE A 146 2.63 -10.08 11.76
C PHE A 146 2.72 -8.58 11.98
N ASN A 147 2.75 -7.84 10.87
CA ASN A 147 2.90 -6.40 10.86
C ASN A 147 1.93 -5.81 9.84
N ALA A 148 1.39 -4.63 10.13
CA ALA A 148 0.50 -3.91 9.26
C ALA A 148 0.92 -2.44 9.18
N ALA A 149 0.78 -1.84 8.01
CA ALA A 149 0.89 -0.41 7.84
C ALA A 149 -0.19 0.09 6.89
N SER A 150 -0.66 1.30 7.13
CA SER A 150 -1.75 1.91 6.37
C SER A 150 -1.48 3.38 6.13
N ILE A 151 -1.59 3.82 4.87
CA ILE A 151 -1.74 5.24 4.54
C ILE A 151 -3.23 5.55 4.59
N ARG A 152 -3.62 6.53 5.40
CA ARG A 152 -5.02 6.85 5.70
C ARG A 152 -5.32 8.32 5.47
N ALA A 153 -6.48 8.60 4.90
CA ALA A 153 -7.05 9.93 4.90
C ALA A 153 -7.55 10.29 6.31
N LYS A 154 -7.53 11.58 6.65
CA LYS A 154 -8.18 12.07 7.87
C LYS A 154 -9.68 11.77 7.86
N PRO A 155 -10.31 11.61 9.04
CA PRO A 155 -11.77 11.46 9.11
C PRO A 155 -12.49 12.54 8.30
N GLY A 156 -13.48 12.13 7.50
CA GLY A 156 -14.21 13.02 6.59
C GLY A 156 -13.48 13.38 5.30
N GLN A 157 -12.29 12.83 5.04
CA GLN A 157 -11.50 13.09 3.84
C GLN A 157 -11.21 11.80 3.03
N SER A 158 -10.51 11.97 1.91
CA SER A 158 -10.07 10.87 1.04
C SER A 158 -8.61 11.08 0.63
N LEU A 159 -7.95 9.98 0.26
CA LEU A 159 -6.65 10.02 -0.42
C LEU A 159 -6.80 10.46 -1.88
N GLY A 160 -8.04 10.48 -2.39
CA GLY A 160 -8.41 10.86 -3.75
C GLY A 160 -9.43 9.89 -4.34
N ARG A 161 -9.70 10.06 -5.63
CA ARG A 161 -10.58 9.17 -6.40
C ARG A 161 -9.75 8.38 -7.39
N TYR A 162 -9.72 7.06 -7.27
CA TYR A 162 -8.85 6.20 -8.08
C TYR A 162 -9.51 4.88 -8.44
N ARG A 163 -9.10 4.29 -9.55
CA ARG A 163 -9.45 2.92 -9.94
C ARG A 163 -8.32 1.95 -9.65
N TRP A 164 -7.07 2.37 -9.85
CA TRP A 164 -5.90 1.51 -9.75
C TRP A 164 -5.05 1.94 -8.56
N ILE A 165 -4.64 0.99 -7.72
CA ILE A 165 -3.71 1.21 -6.62
C ILE A 165 -2.51 0.28 -6.80
N TYR A 166 -1.31 0.80 -6.59
CA TYR A 166 -0.04 0.12 -6.84
C TYR A 166 0.82 0.14 -5.58
N TRP A 167 1.47 -0.99 -5.29
CA TRP A 167 2.47 -1.15 -4.24
C TRP A 167 3.81 -1.42 -4.92
N GLN A 168 4.63 -0.38 -5.09
CA GLN A 168 5.99 -0.53 -5.60
C GLN A 168 6.95 -0.80 -4.45
N THR A 169 7.56 -1.98 -4.44
CA THR A 169 8.38 -2.49 -3.35
C THR A 169 9.86 -2.23 -3.59
N ASN A 170 10.59 -2.08 -2.50
CA ASN A 170 12.03 -2.18 -2.45
C ASN A 170 12.44 -3.28 -1.46
N PRO A 171 13.64 -3.86 -1.63
CA PRO A 171 14.22 -4.74 -0.63
C PRO A 171 14.27 -4.12 0.77
N VAL A 172 14.08 -4.97 1.77
CA VAL A 172 14.05 -4.61 3.20
C VAL A 172 15.26 -5.15 3.98
N THR A 173 16.15 -5.88 3.30
CA THR A 173 17.43 -6.32 3.88
C THR A 173 18.60 -5.96 2.97
N ASN A 174 19.80 -5.89 3.55
CA ASN A 174 21.05 -5.67 2.81
C ASN A 174 21.40 -6.80 1.82
N LYS A 175 20.68 -7.94 1.87
CA LYS A 175 20.82 -9.06 0.93
C LYS A 175 19.88 -8.96 -0.26
N GLY A 176 19.16 -7.84 -0.41
CA GLY A 176 18.21 -7.62 -1.50
C GLY A 176 16.89 -8.37 -1.33
N GLU A 177 16.55 -8.78 -0.11
CA GLU A 177 15.33 -9.54 0.17
C GLU A 177 14.11 -8.63 0.25
N ASN A 178 13.00 -9.01 -0.40
CA ASN A 178 11.74 -8.26 -0.37
C ASN A 178 10.84 -8.69 0.80
N THR A 179 9.95 -7.79 1.22
CA THR A 179 8.89 -8.00 2.20
C THR A 179 8.01 -9.21 1.88
N ALA A 180 7.63 -9.99 2.90
CA ALA A 180 6.67 -11.08 2.78
C ALA A 180 5.23 -10.58 3.01
N PHE A 181 4.64 -9.98 1.97
CA PHE A 181 3.23 -9.55 2.01
C PHE A 181 2.29 -10.75 2.13
N GLN A 182 1.31 -10.62 3.01
CA GLN A 182 0.24 -11.61 3.23
C GLN A 182 -1.12 -11.09 2.78
N GLU A 183 -1.35 -9.78 2.84
CA GLU A 183 -2.64 -9.20 2.48
C GLU A 183 -2.47 -7.75 2.01
N LEU A 184 -3.26 -7.34 1.01
CA LEU A 184 -3.32 -5.98 0.50
C LEU A 184 -4.79 -5.52 0.43
N ALA A 185 -5.11 -4.37 1.01
CA ALA A 185 -6.48 -3.85 0.99
C ALA A 185 -6.55 -2.37 0.64
N VAL A 186 -7.65 -2.02 -0.03
CA VAL A 186 -8.06 -0.65 -0.30
C VAL A 186 -9.43 -0.42 0.32
N GLU A 187 -9.48 0.41 1.36
CA GLU A 187 -10.75 0.88 1.90
C GLU A 187 -11.26 1.99 0.98
N SER A 188 -12.43 1.77 0.39
CA SER A 188 -13.00 2.71 -0.56
C SER A 188 -14.52 2.70 -0.52
N SER A 189 -15.10 3.81 -0.96
CA SER A 189 -16.54 3.98 -1.14
C SER A 189 -16.86 4.26 -2.61
N PRO A 190 -18.10 4.00 -3.06
CA PRO A 190 -18.53 4.40 -4.40
C PRO A 190 -18.21 5.87 -4.66
N ALA A 191 -17.82 6.17 -5.89
CA ALA A 191 -17.71 7.55 -6.34
C ALA A 191 -19.08 8.24 -6.18
N ARG A 192 -19.15 9.21 -5.26
CA ARG A 192 -20.26 10.17 -5.24
C ARG A 192 -20.19 11.09 -6.46
#